data_AF-A0A2P5YKY6-F1
#
_entry.id   AF-A0A2P5YKY6-F1
#
_cell.length_a   1.000
_cell.length_b   1.000
_cell.length_c   1.000
_cell.angle_alpha   90.00
_cell.angle_beta   90.00
_cell.angle_gamma   90.00
#
_symmetry.space_group_name_H-M   'P 1'
#
loop_
_entity.id
_entity.type
_entity.pdbx_description
1 polymer ?
#
loop_
_entity_poly.entity_id
_entity_poly.type
_entity_poly.pdbx_seq_one_letter_code
_entity_poly.pdbx_strand_id
1 'polypeptide(L)'
;MLSWQVAERALFLWNNDHIRNLITQNRTVILPIIFPALERNTRGHWNPAVQSLTLNVRKIFSDADQAIFDECLARYQEDEAKQKELQEKRELTWKRLEDVAASKVVAERALFLWNNDHIRNLITQNRTVILPIIFPALERNTRGHWNPAVQSLTLNVRKIFSDADQAIFDECLARYQEDEAKQKELQEKRELTWKRLEDVAASKVVSNEAVMVSKSISSIAIDKGTAPKATASR
;
A
#
# COMPACT_ATOMS: atom_id res chain seq x y z
N MET A 1 -16.98 14.20 6.00
CA MET A 1 -17.85 15.05 6.84
C MET A 1 -19.29 14.89 6.35
N LEU A 2 -20.14 14.17 7.09
CA LEU A 2 -21.59 14.20 6.84
C LEU A 2 -22.10 15.55 7.32
N SER A 3 -22.57 16.40 6.40
CA SER A 3 -23.18 17.67 6.78
C SER A 3 -24.58 17.42 7.34
N TRP A 4 -24.72 17.56 8.66
CA TRP A 4 -25.99 17.40 9.36
C TRP A 4 -27.09 18.33 8.81
N GLN A 5 -26.71 19.50 8.29
CA GLN A 5 -27.64 20.45 7.67
C GLN A 5 -28.26 19.87 6.38
N VAL A 6 -27.49 19.09 5.61
CA VAL A 6 -27.99 18.40 4.42
C VAL A 6 -28.95 17.28 4.83
N ALA A 7 -28.58 16.50 5.86
CA ALA A 7 -29.44 15.44 6.39
C ALA A 7 -30.78 15.98 6.93
N GLU A 8 -30.73 17.08 7.70
CA GLU A 8 -31.91 17.75 8.24
C GLU A 8 -32.82 18.28 7.12
N ARG A 9 -32.27 19.02 6.14
CA ARG A 9 -33.08 19.56 5.03
C ARG A 9 -33.68 18.46 4.16
N ALA A 10 -32.95 17.37 3.93
CA ALA A 10 -33.47 16.21 3.19
C ALA A 10 -34.62 15.53 3.95
N LEU A 11 -34.48 15.35 5.26
CA LEU A 11 -35.55 14.78 6.10
C LEU A 11 -36.74 15.73 6.28
N PHE A 12 -36.54 17.04 6.17
CA PHE A 12 -37.63 18.02 6.25
C PHE A 12 -38.61 17.94 5.06
N LEU A 13 -38.18 17.39 3.92
CA LEU A 13 -39.07 17.16 2.75
C LEU A 13 -40.27 16.28 3.09
N TRP A 14 -40.16 15.45 4.14
CA TRP A 14 -41.20 14.57 4.62
C TRP A 14 -42.34 15.28 5.37
N ASN A 15 -42.13 16.55 5.75
CA ASN A 15 -43.18 17.39 6.34
C ASN A 15 -44.14 17.94 5.28
N ASN A 16 -43.84 17.80 3.98
CA ASN A 16 -44.73 18.19 2.90
C ASN A 16 -45.66 17.02 2.54
N ASP A 17 -46.97 17.20 2.75
CA ASP A 17 -47.95 16.13 2.53
C ASP A 17 -47.99 15.61 1.08
N HIS A 18 -47.77 16.46 0.08
CA HIS A 18 -47.73 16.01 -1.31
C HIS A 18 -46.52 15.11 -1.57
N ILE A 19 -45.34 15.51 -1.09
CA ILE A 19 -44.11 14.71 -1.21
C ILE A 19 -44.26 13.41 -0.43
N ARG A 20 -44.75 13.47 0.81
CA ARG A 20 -44.99 12.30 1.66
C ARG A 20 -45.94 11.31 0.99
N ASN A 21 -47.04 11.78 0.39
CA ASN A 21 -48.02 10.91 -0.26
C ASN A 21 -47.43 10.23 -1.51
N LEU A 22 -46.70 10.98 -2.35
CA LEU A 22 -46.02 10.41 -3.53
C LEU A 22 -45.00 9.35 -3.13
N ILE A 23 -44.20 9.60 -2.09
CA ILE A 23 -43.19 8.64 -1.64
C ILE A 23 -43.85 7.40 -1.02
N THR A 24 -44.91 7.58 -0.23
CA THR A 24 -45.66 6.47 0.38
C THR A 24 -46.31 5.56 -0.68
N GLN A 25 -46.76 6.12 -1.80
CA GLN A 25 -47.28 5.35 -2.94
C GLN A 25 -46.19 4.52 -3.62
N ASN A 26 -44.94 5.00 -3.62
CA ASN A 26 -43.78 4.34 -4.23
C ASN A 26 -42.90 3.63 -3.19
N ARG A 27 -43.46 3.30 -2.02
CA ARG A 27 -42.72 2.75 -0.87
C ARG A 27 -41.97 1.46 -1.17
N THR A 28 -42.48 0.60 -2.06
CA THR A 28 -41.84 -0.67 -2.46
C THR A 28 -40.46 -0.48 -3.09
N VAL A 29 -40.23 0.67 -3.74
CA VAL A 29 -38.95 1.00 -4.38
C VAL A 29 -38.12 1.92 -3.49
N ILE A 30 -38.75 2.95 -2.91
CA ILE A 30 -38.03 3.98 -2.17
C ILE A 30 -37.53 3.46 -0.81
N LEU A 31 -38.36 2.73 -0.07
CA LEU A 31 -38.02 2.30 1.29
C LEU A 31 -36.75 1.45 1.32
N PRO A 32 -36.58 0.39 0.51
CA PRO A 32 -35.35 -0.41 0.51
C PRO A 32 -34.06 0.39 0.24
N ILE A 33 -34.15 1.45 -0.57
CA ILE A 33 -32.98 2.29 -0.93
C ILE A 33 -32.55 3.16 0.25
N ILE A 34 -33.51 3.76 0.95
CA ILE A 34 -33.21 4.70 2.05
C ILE A 34 -33.09 4.01 3.41
N PHE A 35 -33.64 2.80 3.57
CA PHE A 35 -33.69 2.07 4.84
C PHE A 35 -32.32 1.94 5.51
N PRO A 36 -31.22 1.58 4.81
CA PRO A 36 -29.90 1.48 5.44
C PRO A 36 -29.40 2.82 5.99
N ALA A 37 -29.78 3.95 5.38
CA ALA A 37 -29.43 5.27 5.89
C ALA A 37 -30.24 5.63 7.14
N LEU A 38 -31.54 5.30 7.15
CA LEU A 38 -32.40 5.50 8.33
C LEU A 38 -31.90 4.69 9.54
N GLU A 39 -31.54 3.42 9.34
CA GLU A 39 -31.03 2.55 10.42
C GLU A 39 -29.71 3.07 11.01
N ARG A 40 -28.77 3.48 10.16
CA ARG A 40 -27.50 4.07 10.63
C ARG A 40 -27.73 5.35 11.42
N ASN A 41 -28.68 6.19 10.99
CA ASN A 41 -28.99 7.43 11.69
C ASN A 41 -29.59 7.16 13.08
N THR A 42 -30.45 6.15 13.22
CA THR A 42 -31.03 5.79 14.52
C THR A 42 -30.04 5.18 15.51
N ARG A 43 -28.95 4.57 15.02
CA ARG A 43 -27.94 3.91 15.87
C ARG A 43 -26.93 4.86 16.52
N GLY A 44 -26.96 6.15 16.21
CA GLY A 44 -26.05 7.10 16.85
C GLY A 44 -25.70 8.33 16.02
N HIS A 45 -26.64 8.87 15.22
CA HIS A 45 -26.38 10.15 14.58
C HIS A 45 -26.15 11.23 15.64
N TRP A 46 -25.05 11.99 15.57
CA TRP A 46 -24.65 12.90 16.66
C TRP A 46 -25.64 14.05 16.92
N ASN A 47 -26.47 14.43 15.93
CA ASN A 47 -27.48 15.48 16.05
C ASN A 47 -28.86 14.89 16.46
N PRO A 48 -29.42 15.28 17.63
CA PRO A 48 -30.73 14.82 18.10
C PRO A 48 -31.92 15.17 17.19
N ALA A 49 -31.89 16.32 16.51
CA ALA A 49 -32.97 16.71 15.60
C ALA A 49 -33.05 15.77 14.39
N VAL A 50 -31.90 15.40 13.84
CA VAL A 50 -31.81 14.41 12.75
C VAL A 50 -32.27 13.03 13.23
N GLN A 51 -31.95 12.63 14.46
CA GLN A 51 -32.47 11.38 15.04
C GLN A 51 -34.00 11.41 15.14
N SER A 52 -34.58 12.49 15.68
CA SER A 52 -36.03 12.66 15.83
C SER A 52 -36.75 12.64 14.47
N LEU A 53 -36.25 13.39 13.49
CA LEU A 53 -36.78 13.38 12.12
C LEU A 53 -36.69 11.99 11.47
N THR A 54 -35.57 11.28 11.68
CA THR A 54 -35.40 9.91 11.17
C THR A 54 -36.44 8.96 11.78
N LEU A 55 -36.71 9.06 13.09
CA LEU A 55 -37.73 8.25 13.75
C LEU A 55 -39.14 8.56 13.22
N ASN A 56 -39.43 9.83 12.94
CA ASN A 56 -40.70 10.22 12.31
C ASN A 56 -40.85 9.58 10.91
N VAL A 57 -39.83 9.67 10.06
CA VAL A 57 -39.85 9.04 8.72
C VAL A 57 -40.02 7.52 8.81
N ARG A 58 -39.32 6.87 9.75
CA ARG A 58 -39.51 5.43 10.02
C ARG A 58 -40.96 5.10 10.38
N LYS A 59 -41.56 5.90 11.28
CA LYS A 59 -42.95 5.72 11.68
C LYS A 59 -43.92 5.88 10.51
N ILE A 60 -43.73 6.89 9.65
CA ILE A 60 -44.56 7.09 8.46
C ILE A 60 -44.59 5.83 7.57
N PHE A 61 -43.46 5.17 7.36
CA PHE A 61 -43.39 3.96 6.54
C PHE A 61 -43.96 2.73 7.25
N SER A 62 -43.68 2.55 8.54
CA SER A 62 -44.25 1.47 9.35
C SER A 62 -45.78 1.55 9.39
N ASP A 63 -46.33 2.74 9.60
CA ASP A 63 -47.78 2.99 9.65
C ASP A 63 -48.44 2.78 8.27
N ALA A 64 -47.72 3.00 7.18
CA ALA A 64 -48.22 2.82 5.82
C ALA A 64 -48.23 1.36 5.38
N ASP A 65 -47.18 0.60 5.71
CA ASP A 65 -47.02 -0.80 5.30
C ASP A 65 -46.00 -1.53 6.17
N GLN A 66 -46.48 -2.17 7.22
CA GLN A 66 -45.66 -2.91 8.17
C GLN A 66 -44.89 -4.07 7.51
N ALA A 67 -45.50 -4.74 6.52
CA ALA A 67 -44.90 -5.92 5.90
C ALA A 67 -43.64 -5.56 5.11
N ILE A 68 -43.68 -4.50 4.29
CA ILE A 68 -42.49 -4.02 3.55
C ILE A 68 -41.43 -3.49 4.52
N PHE A 69 -41.85 -2.82 5.60
CA PHE A 69 -40.94 -2.33 6.62
C PHE A 69 -40.16 -3.47 7.29
N ASP A 70 -40.87 -4.53 7.71
CA ASP A 70 -40.27 -5.70 8.35
C ASP A 70 -39.35 -6.47 7.39
N GLU A 71 -39.73 -6.59 6.11
CA GLU A 71 -38.88 -7.18 5.06
C GLU A 71 -37.56 -6.39 4.90
N CYS A 72 -37.64 -5.05 4.84
CA CYS A 72 -36.45 -4.21 4.77
C CYS A 72 -35.57 -4.34 6.00
N LEU A 73 -36.17 -4.45 7.20
CA LEU A 73 -35.45 -4.66 8.45
C LEU A 73 -34.71 -5.99 8.45
N ALA A 74 -35.37 -7.08 8.07
CA ALA A 74 -34.76 -8.40 7.99
C ALA A 74 -33.59 -8.43 7.00
N ARG A 75 -33.77 -7.87 5.80
CA ARG A 75 -32.72 -7.79 4.79
C ARG A 75 -31.51 -6.98 5.27
N TYR A 76 -31.75 -5.85 5.94
CA TYR A 76 -30.67 -5.03 6.48
C TYR A 76 -29.86 -5.77 7.55
N GLN A 77 -30.51 -6.54 8.44
CA GLN A 77 -29.83 -7.37 9.45
C GLN A 77 -29.01 -8.50 8.81
N GLU A 78 -29.53 -9.14 7.76
CA GLU A 78 -28.82 -10.17 7.02
C GLU A 78 -27.55 -9.60 6.34
N ASP A 79 -27.68 -8.46 5.67
CA ASP A 79 -26.55 -7.78 5.02
C ASP A 79 -25.49 -7.35 6.05
N GLU A 80 -25.90 -6.87 7.22
CA GLU A 80 -24.98 -6.52 8.31
C GLU A 80 -24.23 -7.75 8.84
N ALA A 81 -24.93 -8.88 9.05
CA ALA A 81 -24.31 -10.12 9.49
C ALA A 81 -23.27 -10.63 8.47
N LYS A 82 -23.61 -10.61 7.18
CA LYS A 82 -22.67 -10.99 6.09
C LYS A 82 -21.45 -10.08 6.05
N GLN A 83 -21.62 -8.77 6.22
CA GLN A 83 -20.51 -7.82 6.26
C GLN A 83 -19.58 -8.07 7.44
N LYS A 84 -20.14 -8.36 8.62
CA LYS A 84 -19.37 -8.68 9.82
C LYS A 84 -18.56 -9.97 9.63
N GLU A 85 -19.19 -11.03 9.12
CA GLU A 85 -18.49 -12.30 8.83
C GLU A 85 -17.35 -12.10 7.81
N LEU A 86 -17.57 -11.28 6.78
CA LEU A 86 -16.54 -10.95 5.80
C LEU A 86 -15.38 -10.16 6.42
N GLN A 87 -15.67 -9.23 7.33
CA GLN A 87 -14.65 -8.50 8.09
C GLN A 87 -13.85 -9.45 8.98
N GLU A 88 -14.51 -10.30 9.77
CA GLU A 88 -13.85 -11.28 10.63
C GLU A 88 -12.97 -12.24 9.81
N LYS A 89 -13.43 -12.72 8.65
CA LYS A 89 -12.62 -13.53 7.72
C LYS A 89 -11.40 -12.77 7.20
N ARG A 90 -11.55 -11.48 6.87
CA ARG A 90 -10.43 -10.63 6.43
C ARG A 90 -9.43 -10.43 7.56
N GLU A 91 -9.88 -10.15 8.77
CA GLU A 91 -9.03 -9.99 9.96
C GLU A 91 -8.27 -11.27 10.28
N LEU A 92 -8.93 -12.43 10.25
CA LEU A 92 -8.27 -13.73 10.45
C LEU A 92 -7.23 -14.02 9.35
N THR A 93 -7.54 -13.69 8.10
CA THR A 93 -6.61 -13.85 6.98
C THR A 93 -5.41 -12.92 7.15
N TRP A 94 -5.64 -11.66 7.54
CA TRP A 94 -4.60 -10.68 7.77
C TRP A 94 -3.70 -11.09 8.93
N LYS A 95 -4.28 -11.53 10.05
CA LYS A 95 -3.52 -12.06 11.20
C LYS A 95 -2.67 -13.26 10.82
N ARG A 96 -3.20 -14.20 10.01
CA ARG A 96 -2.40 -15.33 9.50
C ARG A 96 -1.25 -14.87 8.60
N LEU A 97 -1.45 -13.84 7.77
CA LEU A 97 -0.41 -13.28 6.93
C LEU A 97 0.67 -12.57 7.77
N GLU A 98 0.26 -11.82 8.79
CA GLU A 98 1.17 -11.21 9.77
C GLU A 98 1.95 -12.27 10.54
N ASP A 99 1.28 -13.31 11.04
CA ASP A 99 1.93 -14.43 11.72
C ASP A 99 2.90 -15.15 10.77
N VAL A 100 2.54 -15.35 9.51
CA VAL A 100 3.44 -15.95 8.51
C VAL A 100 4.61 -15.03 8.16
N ALA A 101 4.42 -13.71 8.10
CA ALA A 101 5.48 -12.74 7.86
C ALA A 101 6.43 -12.62 9.07
N ALA A 102 5.89 -12.62 10.29
CA ALA A 102 6.63 -12.60 11.54
C ALA A 102 7.34 -13.94 11.80
N SER A 103 6.67 -15.06 11.50
CA SER A 103 7.16 -16.43 11.59
C SER A 103 8.03 -16.83 10.38
N LYS A 104 8.52 -15.91 9.54
CA LYS A 104 9.40 -16.25 8.40
C LYS A 104 10.71 -15.44 8.39
N VAL A 105 11.66 -15.71 9.28
CA VAL A 105 12.60 -16.85 9.27
C VAL A 105 13.73 -16.78 8.23
N VAL A 106 13.68 -15.99 7.15
CA VAL A 106 14.83 -16.00 6.22
C VAL A 106 16.05 -15.33 6.86
N ALA A 107 15.88 -14.12 7.41
CA ALA A 107 16.98 -13.42 8.07
C ALA A 107 17.45 -14.20 9.31
N GLU A 108 16.55 -14.62 10.20
CA GLU A 108 16.94 -15.34 11.42
C GLU A 108 17.52 -16.74 11.14
N ARG A 109 16.94 -17.58 10.27
CA ARG A 109 17.56 -18.88 9.94
C ARG A 109 18.84 -18.74 9.14
N ALA A 110 18.95 -17.77 8.22
CA ALA A 110 20.21 -17.53 7.52
C ALA A 110 21.30 -17.03 8.49
N LEU A 111 20.93 -16.17 9.45
CA LEU A 111 21.83 -15.70 10.49
C LEU A 111 22.16 -16.81 11.50
N PHE A 112 21.26 -17.75 11.75
CA PHE A 112 21.52 -18.90 12.63
C PHE A 112 22.56 -19.88 12.07
N LEU A 113 22.75 -19.93 10.75
CA LEU A 113 23.84 -20.72 10.13
C LEU A 113 25.23 -20.28 10.63
N TRP A 114 25.36 -19.04 11.10
CA TRP A 114 26.60 -18.51 11.68
C TRP A 114 26.90 -19.04 13.08
N ASN A 115 25.91 -19.61 13.77
CA ASN A 115 26.12 -20.29 15.04
C ASN A 115 26.78 -21.66 14.85
N ASN A 116 26.84 -22.18 13.62
CA ASN A 116 27.53 -23.42 13.32
C ASN A 116 28.99 -23.13 12.98
N ASP A 117 29.93 -23.58 13.82
CA ASP A 117 31.35 -23.30 13.67
C ASP A 117 31.93 -23.77 12.33
N HIS A 118 31.45 -24.91 11.80
CA HIS A 118 31.92 -25.42 10.51
C HIS A 118 31.50 -24.51 9.36
N ILE A 119 30.25 -24.06 9.33
CA ILE A 119 29.74 -23.12 8.33
C ILE A 119 30.42 -21.76 8.49
N ARG A 120 30.56 -21.26 9.71
CA ARG A 120 31.26 -20.00 10.02
C ARG A 120 32.70 -20.02 9.51
N ASN A 121 33.43 -21.11 9.73
CA ASN A 121 34.82 -21.23 9.30
C ASN A 121 34.94 -21.26 7.77
N LEU A 122 34.08 -22.01 7.08
CA LEU A 122 34.02 -22.04 5.62
C LEU A 122 33.73 -20.66 5.03
N ILE A 123 32.78 -19.92 5.61
CA ILE A 123 32.44 -18.58 5.13
C ILE A 123 33.59 -17.59 5.40
N THR A 124 34.21 -17.67 6.58
CA THR A 124 35.36 -16.82 6.95
C THR A 124 36.59 -17.07 6.04
N GLN A 125 36.79 -18.31 5.58
CA GLN A 125 37.84 -18.64 4.61
C GLN A 125 37.57 -18.03 3.22
N ASN A 126 36.30 -17.89 2.84
CA ASN A 126 35.86 -17.31 1.57
C ASN A 126 35.42 -15.84 1.70
N ARG A 127 35.90 -15.15 2.75
CA ARG A 127 35.47 -13.79 3.12
C ARG A 127 35.69 -12.74 2.01
N THR A 128 36.73 -12.88 1.20
CA THR A 128 37.05 -11.95 0.10
C THR A 128 35.94 -11.87 -0.96
N VAL A 129 35.17 -12.96 -1.13
CA VAL A 129 34.05 -13.04 -2.08
C VAL A 129 32.71 -12.83 -1.37
N ILE A 130 32.53 -13.49 -0.22
CA ILE A 130 31.23 -13.51 0.45
C ILE A 130 30.93 -12.17 1.12
N LEU A 131 31.91 -11.54 1.78
CA LEU A 131 31.68 -10.33 2.56
C LEU A 131 31.16 -9.18 1.69
N PRO A 132 31.76 -8.82 0.53
CA PRO A 132 31.23 -7.75 -0.33
C PRO A 132 29.78 -7.97 -0.79
N ILE A 133 29.37 -9.23 -1.00
CA ILE A 133 28.02 -9.57 -1.47
C ILE A 133 26.98 -9.35 -0.37
N ILE A 134 27.29 -9.73 0.86
CA ILE A 134 26.35 -9.66 1.99
C ILE A 134 26.43 -8.33 2.76
N PHE A 135 27.53 -7.59 2.63
CA PHE A 135 27.79 -6.36 3.38
C PHE A 135 26.65 -5.33 3.28
N PRO A 136 26.09 -5.02 2.09
CA PRO A 136 24.98 -4.08 1.98
C PRO A 136 23.74 -4.51 2.77
N ALA A 137 23.47 -5.81 2.83
CA ALA A 137 22.34 -6.32 3.62
C ALA A 137 22.60 -6.21 5.12
N LEU A 138 23.83 -6.48 5.57
CA LEU A 138 24.23 -6.30 6.97
C LEU A 138 24.07 -4.84 7.41
N GLU A 139 24.53 -3.88 6.61
CA GLU A 139 24.42 -2.44 6.94
C GLU A 139 22.97 -1.97 7.03
N ARG A 140 22.12 -2.32 6.07
CA ARG A 140 20.68 -1.97 6.12
C ARG A 140 20.00 -2.56 7.34
N ASN A 141 20.31 -3.80 7.70
CA ASN A 141 19.74 -4.45 8.87
C ASN A 141 20.16 -3.75 10.17
N THR A 142 21.41 -3.30 10.28
CA THR A 142 21.86 -2.56 11.48
C THR A 142 21.26 -1.17 11.62
N ARG A 143 20.90 -0.50 10.51
CA ARG A 143 20.42 0.88 10.52
C ARG A 143 18.95 1.04 10.93
N GLY A 144 18.16 -0.03 10.96
CA GLY A 144 16.74 0.10 11.32
C GLY A 144 15.87 -1.12 11.11
N HIS A 145 16.40 -2.34 11.20
CA HIS A 145 15.55 -3.52 11.11
C HIS A 145 14.53 -3.54 12.25
N TRP A 146 13.25 -3.74 11.96
CA TRP A 146 12.16 -3.65 12.96
C TRP A 146 12.28 -4.67 14.10
N ASN A 147 12.91 -5.82 13.85
CA ASN A 147 13.14 -6.89 14.83
C ASN A 147 14.51 -6.73 15.54
N PRO A 148 14.53 -6.52 16.87
CA PRO A 148 15.76 -6.40 17.66
C PRO A 148 16.66 -7.64 17.68
N ALA A 149 16.09 -8.85 17.58
CA ALA A 149 16.88 -10.08 17.55
C ALA A 149 17.70 -10.19 16.27
N VAL A 150 17.11 -9.81 15.13
CA VAL A 150 17.82 -9.73 13.83
C VAL A 150 18.93 -8.68 13.89
N GLN A 151 18.69 -7.52 14.52
CA GLN A 151 19.75 -6.52 14.72
C GLN A 151 20.92 -7.09 15.53
N SER A 152 20.63 -7.76 16.66
CA SER A 152 21.65 -8.38 17.51
C SER A 152 22.46 -9.45 16.76
N LEU A 153 21.80 -10.36 16.05
CA LEU A 153 22.46 -11.39 15.23
C LEU A 153 23.31 -10.77 14.11
N THR A 154 22.83 -9.70 13.48
CA THR A 154 23.56 -8.98 12.42
C THR A 154 24.85 -8.35 12.99
N LEU A 155 24.79 -7.75 14.18
CA LEU A 155 25.97 -7.21 14.85
C LEU A 155 27.01 -8.28 15.19
N ASN A 156 26.56 -9.48 15.61
CA ASN A 156 27.45 -10.61 15.85
C ASN A 156 28.17 -11.05 14.56
N VAL A 157 27.45 -11.16 13.44
CA VAL A 157 28.06 -11.51 12.14
C VAL A 157 29.05 -10.44 11.68
N ARG A 158 28.72 -9.16 11.83
CA ARG A 158 29.66 -8.06 11.54
C ARG A 158 30.95 -8.20 12.34
N LYS A 159 30.83 -8.49 13.64
CA LYS A 159 31.97 -8.69 14.53
C LYS A 159 32.85 -9.87 14.09
N ILE A 160 32.25 -10.99 13.69
CA ILE A 160 33.00 -12.16 13.19
C ILE A 160 33.88 -11.78 12.00
N PHE A 161 33.39 -10.96 11.07
CA PHE A 161 34.16 -10.52 9.92
C PHE A 161 35.21 -9.47 10.23
N SER A 162 34.91 -8.48 11.08
CA SER A 162 35.89 -7.48 11.50
C SER A 162 37.06 -8.12 12.26
N ASP A 163 36.75 -9.09 13.15
CA ASP A 163 37.75 -9.81 13.92
C ASP A 163 38.64 -10.72 13.04
N ALA A 164 38.09 -11.20 11.92
CA ALA A 164 38.83 -12.05 10.97
C ALA A 164 39.74 -11.24 10.03
N ASP A 165 39.27 -10.08 9.56
CA ASP A 165 40.00 -9.25 8.59
C ASP A 165 39.45 -7.82 8.54
N GLN A 166 40.03 -6.94 9.35
CA GLN A 166 39.62 -5.54 9.45
C GLN A 166 39.81 -4.78 8.12
N ALA A 167 40.85 -5.11 7.34
CA ALA A 167 41.14 -4.39 6.10
C ALA A 167 40.06 -4.62 5.03
N ILE A 168 39.63 -5.88 4.84
CA ILE A 168 38.53 -6.19 3.91
C ILE A 168 37.22 -5.58 4.40
N PHE A 169 36.99 -5.58 5.72
CA PHE A 169 35.80 -4.98 6.31
C PHE A 169 35.72 -3.47 6.01
N ASP A 170 36.82 -2.74 6.23
CA ASP A 170 36.91 -1.30 5.98
C ASP A 170 36.78 -0.98 4.48
N GLU A 171 37.38 -1.80 3.61
CA GLU A 171 37.23 -1.68 2.16
C GLU A 171 35.76 -1.86 1.72
N CYS A 172 35.06 -2.85 2.28
CA CYS A 172 33.64 -3.07 2.01
C CYS A 172 32.78 -1.90 2.50
N LEU A 173 33.11 -1.34 3.67
CA LEU A 173 32.41 -0.19 4.23
C LEU A 173 32.57 1.06 3.33
N ALA A 174 33.79 1.32 2.87
CA ALA A 174 34.06 2.43 1.96
C ALA A 174 33.31 2.29 0.63
N ARG A 175 33.34 1.09 0.02
CA ARG A 175 32.58 0.79 -1.21
C ARG A 175 31.08 1.00 -1.02
N TYR A 176 30.53 0.53 0.09
CA TYR A 176 29.11 0.68 0.39
C TYR A 176 28.70 2.16 0.51
N GLN A 177 29.51 2.98 1.18
CA GLN A 177 29.27 4.42 1.29
C GLN A 177 29.35 5.14 -0.06
N GLU A 178 30.30 4.76 -0.91
CA GLU A 178 30.43 5.29 -2.27
C GLU A 178 29.20 4.94 -3.13
N ASP A 179 28.75 3.68 -3.08
CA ASP A 179 27.55 3.23 -3.78
C ASP A 179 26.29 3.93 -3.29
N GLU A 180 26.16 4.15 -1.98
CA GLU A 180 25.04 4.89 -1.38
C GLU A 180 25.02 6.35 -1.88
N ALA A 181 26.18 7.01 -1.94
CA ALA A 181 26.31 8.36 -2.47
C ALA A 181 25.92 8.43 -3.96
N LYS A 182 26.41 7.49 -4.77
CA LYS A 182 26.08 7.39 -6.20
C LYS A 182 24.57 7.14 -6.42
N GLN A 183 23.96 6.29 -5.62
CA GLN A 183 22.53 6.01 -5.69
C GLN A 183 21.69 7.24 -5.35
N LYS A 184 22.10 8.00 -4.33
CA LYS A 184 21.46 9.25 -3.94
C LYS A 184 21.57 10.30 -5.05
N GLU A 185 22.74 10.49 -5.63
CA GLU A 185 22.94 11.41 -6.76
C GLU A 185 22.08 11.01 -7.97
N LEU A 186 22.00 9.71 -8.29
CA LEU A 186 21.14 9.22 -9.36
C LEU A 186 19.66 9.47 -9.06
N GLN A 187 19.23 9.32 -7.80
CA GLN A 187 17.88 9.61 -7.38
C GLN A 187 17.55 11.10 -7.51
N GLU A 188 18.42 11.99 -7.02
CA GLU A 188 18.26 13.45 -7.16
C GLU A 188 18.20 13.86 -8.64
N LYS A 189 19.04 13.29 -9.50
CA LYS A 189 18.97 13.52 -10.96
C LYS A 189 17.63 13.07 -11.55
N ARG A 190 17.10 11.92 -11.12
CA ARG A 190 15.77 11.44 -11.55
C ARG A 190 14.66 12.37 -11.07
N GLU A 191 14.70 12.83 -9.83
CA GLU A 191 13.73 13.76 -9.26
C GLU A 191 13.74 15.11 -9.97
N LEU A 192 14.93 15.67 -10.27
CA LEU A 192 15.06 16.89 -11.08
C LEU A 192 14.51 16.71 -12.50
N THR A 193 14.75 15.55 -13.11
CA THR A 193 14.23 15.21 -14.45
C THR A 193 12.70 15.13 -14.42
N TRP A 194 12.13 14.47 -13.40
CA TRP A 194 10.68 14.37 -13.20
C TRP A 194 10.03 15.74 -12.97
N LYS A 195 10.61 16.57 -12.11
CA LYS A 195 10.11 17.93 -11.84
C LYS A 195 10.10 18.79 -13.11
N ARG A 196 11.15 18.72 -13.93
CA ARG A 196 11.20 19.43 -15.22
C ARG A 196 10.10 18.95 -16.18
N LEU A 197 9.82 17.65 -16.21
CA LEU A 197 8.74 17.09 -17.03
C LEU A 197 7.36 17.56 -16.54
N GLU A 198 7.15 17.64 -15.23
CA GLU A 198 5.95 18.19 -14.62
C GLU A 198 5.76 19.67 -14.95
N ASP A 199 6.81 20.49 -14.85
CA ASP A 199 6.75 21.92 -15.20
C ASP A 199 6.41 22.13 -16.69
N VAL A 200 6.98 21.30 -17.58
CA VAL A 200 6.65 21.32 -19.03
C VAL A 200 5.20 20.88 -19.27
N ALA A 201 4.70 19.90 -18.53
CA ALA A 201 3.30 19.49 -18.63
C ALA A 201 2.36 20.59 -18.10
N ALA A 202 2.66 21.18 -16.95
CA ALA A 202 1.86 22.23 -16.33
C ALA A 202 1.81 23.52 -17.18
N SER A 203 2.94 23.94 -17.74
CA SER A 203 3.00 25.09 -18.66
C SER A 203 2.24 24.86 -19.97
N LYS A 204 2.18 23.62 -20.46
CA LYS A 204 1.40 23.25 -21.65
C LYS A 204 -0.09 22.99 -21.38
N VAL A 205 -0.50 22.74 -20.14
CA VAL A 205 -1.93 22.77 -19.77
C VAL A 205 -2.50 24.20 -19.81
N VAL A 206 -1.64 25.22 -19.67
CA VAL A 206 -2.03 26.64 -19.80
C VAL A 206 -2.09 27.10 -21.27
N SER A 207 -1.34 26.47 -22.17
CA SER A 207 -1.41 26.70 -23.62
C SER A 207 -2.01 25.47 -24.30
N ASN A 208 -3.34 25.44 -24.52
CA ASN A 208 -4.09 24.36 -25.19
C ASN A 208 -3.55 23.97 -26.60
N GLU A 209 -2.37 23.36 -26.68
CA GLU A 209 -1.79 22.78 -27.88
C GLU A 209 -1.51 21.29 -27.64
N ALA A 210 -2.38 20.45 -28.18
CA ALA A 210 -2.14 19.02 -28.26
C ALA A 210 -1.06 18.76 -29.33
N VAL A 211 0.04 18.09 -28.96
CA VAL A 211 1.05 17.62 -29.92
C VAL A 211 1.28 16.12 -29.76
N MET A 212 1.19 15.40 -30.88
CA MET A 212 1.49 13.99 -31.01
C MET A 212 2.95 13.69 -30.66
N VAL A 213 3.16 12.73 -29.75
CA VAL A 213 4.48 12.19 -29.47
C VAL A 213 4.90 11.30 -30.64
N SER A 214 5.67 11.83 -31.58
CA SER A 214 6.38 11.02 -32.56
C SER A 214 7.50 10.26 -31.84
N LYS A 215 7.34 8.94 -31.72
CA LYS A 215 8.41 8.01 -31.31
C LYS A 215 9.54 8.08 -32.34
N SER A 216 10.57 8.87 -32.08
CA SER A 216 11.83 8.72 -32.79
C SER A 216 12.57 7.52 -32.20
N ILE A 217 12.58 6.41 -32.94
CA ILE A 217 13.45 5.27 -32.69
C ILE A 217 14.88 5.79 -32.80
N SER A 218 15.61 5.81 -31.68
CA SER A 218 17.03 6.15 -31.67
C SER A 218 17.80 4.97 -32.26
N SER A 219 18.17 5.07 -33.54
CA SER A 219 19.05 4.11 -34.19
C SER A 219 20.46 4.31 -33.66
N ILE A 220 20.88 3.43 -32.74
CA ILE A 220 22.27 3.28 -32.32
C ILE A 220 23.08 2.86 -33.55
N ALA A 221 23.94 3.75 -34.04
CA ALA A 221 24.94 3.42 -35.04
C ALA A 221 25.99 2.52 -34.39
N ILE A 222 26.02 1.25 -34.78
CA ILE A 222 27.10 0.32 -34.45
C ILE A 222 28.27 0.63 -35.37
N ASP A 223 29.32 1.21 -34.79
CA ASP A 223 30.63 1.38 -35.39
C ASP A 223 31.21 0.00 -35.76
N LYS A 224 31.47 -0.24 -37.04
CA LYS A 224 32.11 -1.46 -37.53
C LYS A 224 33.61 -1.27 -37.55
N GLY A 225 34.26 -1.73 -36.48
CA GLY A 225 35.68 -1.99 -36.45
C GLY A 225 36.12 -2.98 -37.55
N THR A 226 37.05 -2.51 -38.37
CA THR A 226 38.25 -3.20 -38.88
C THR A 226 38.14 -4.69 -39.24
N ALA A 227 38.12 -4.96 -40.56
CA ALA A 227 38.28 -6.31 -41.12
C ALA A 227 39.73 -6.83 -40.99
N PRO A 228 39.95 -8.13 -40.69
CA PRO A 228 41.24 -8.78 -40.83
C PRO A 228 41.41 -9.30 -42.27
N LYS A 229 42.55 -8.98 -42.90
CA LYS A 229 42.95 -9.57 -44.19
C LYS A 229 43.46 -10.99 -43.94
N ALA A 230 42.74 -11.98 -44.49
CA ALA A 230 43.21 -13.35 -44.61
C ALA A 230 44.31 -13.45 -45.69
N THR A 231 45.41 -14.09 -45.33
CA THR A 231 46.49 -14.57 -46.18
C THR A 231 46.04 -15.83 -46.94
N ALA A 232 46.24 -15.88 -48.25
CA ALA A 232 46.31 -17.12 -49.03
C ALA A 232 47.24 -16.97 -50.25
N SER A 233 48.42 -17.56 -50.08
CA SER A 233 49.22 -18.37 -51.03
C SER A 233 49.65 -17.82 -52.40
N ARG A 234 50.97 -17.70 -52.55
CA ARG A 234 51.75 -18.50 -53.50
C ARG A 234 53.14 -18.80 -52.93
#